data_AF-A0A3D1ASW7-F1
#
_entry.id   AF-A0A3D1ASW7-F1
#
_cell.length_a   1.000
_cell.length_b   1.000
_cell.length_c   1.000
_cell.angle_alpha   90.00
_cell.angle_beta   90.00
_cell.angle_gamma   90.00
#
_symmetry.space_group_name_H-M   'P 1'
#
loop_
_entity.id
_entity.type
_entity.pdbx_description
1 polymer ?
#
loop_
_entity_poly.entity_id
_entity_poly.type
_entity_poly.pdbx_seq_one_letter_code
_entity_poly.pdbx_strand_id
1 'polypeptide(L)'
;MQTPRVLFALVLLVAPAAVGQQFKNPDNLGPDFPTPEAVVIRMLEVAHVRPNEMVYDLGCGDGRIVIAAAQRFNARAVGIELSRD
;
A
#
# COMPACT_ATOMS: atom_id res chain seq x y z
N MET A 1 26.65 47.68 -29.35
CA MET A 1 26.75 47.21 -27.94
C MET A 1 25.50 46.37 -27.67
N GLN A 2 25.47 45.09 -28.04
CA GLN A 2 25.99 43.92 -27.30
C GLN A 2 25.02 43.41 -26.21
N THR A 3 24.05 42.61 -26.67
CA THR A 3 23.52 41.34 -26.14
C THR A 3 22.86 41.23 -24.74
N PRO A 4 21.94 40.25 -24.60
CA PRO A 4 20.75 40.28 -23.75
C PRO A 4 20.98 39.56 -22.41
N ARG A 5 20.01 39.62 -21.49
CA ARG A 5 19.79 38.57 -20.49
C ARG A 5 18.44 38.75 -19.78
N VAL A 6 17.44 38.12 -20.39
CA VAL A 6 16.24 37.62 -19.72
C VAL A 6 16.69 36.85 -18.46
N LEU A 7 16.49 37.44 -17.29
CA LEU A 7 16.77 36.84 -15.98
C LEU A 7 15.78 37.50 -15.03
N PHE A 8 14.59 36.95 -14.81
CA PHE A 8 14.34 36.02 -13.71
C PHE A 8 13.03 35.27 -13.99
N ALA A 9 13.06 34.29 -14.88
CA ALA A 9 12.08 33.21 -14.93
C ALA A 9 12.82 31.93 -14.58
N LEU A 10 12.68 31.48 -13.32
CA LEU A 10 12.79 30.10 -12.82
C LEU A 10 13.12 30.15 -11.31
N VAL A 11 12.11 30.09 -10.46
CA VAL A 11 12.23 29.26 -9.26
C VAL A 11 11.46 27.99 -9.59
N LEU A 12 12.08 27.16 -10.42
CA LEU A 12 11.62 25.78 -10.62
C LEU A 12 11.99 25.02 -9.35
N LEU A 13 10.95 24.51 -8.68
CA LEU A 13 10.90 23.11 -8.27
C LEU A 13 12.05 22.62 -7.37
N VAL A 14 12.12 23.10 -6.13
CA VAL A 14 12.88 22.39 -5.10
C VAL A 14 11.99 21.27 -4.53
N ALA A 15 12.21 20.10 -5.15
CA ALA A 15 12.08 18.73 -4.63
C ALA A 15 10.71 18.18 -4.20
N PRO A 16 10.10 17.30 -5.02
CA PRO A 16 9.35 16.16 -4.53
C PRO A 16 10.21 14.89 -4.70
N ALA A 17 11.32 14.77 -3.97
CA ALA A 17 12.12 13.54 -3.98
C ALA A 17 12.11 12.81 -2.63
N ALA A 18 11.64 13.46 -1.56
CA ALA A 18 11.61 12.88 -0.21
C ALA A 18 10.25 12.35 0.23
N VAL A 19 9.24 12.34 -0.67
CA VAL A 19 7.96 11.62 -0.45
C VAL A 19 8.00 10.25 -1.13
N GLY A 20 9.19 9.64 -1.22
CA GLY A 20 9.31 8.20 -1.39
C GLY A 20 9.23 7.54 -0.02
N GLN A 21 8.58 6.38 0.10
CA GLN A 21 8.48 5.66 1.37
C GLN A 21 9.87 5.45 1.98
N GLN A 22 10.16 6.16 3.08
CA GLN A 22 11.39 5.95 3.82
C GLN A 22 11.21 4.72 4.70
N PHE A 23 11.72 3.58 4.22
CA PHE A 23 11.77 2.36 5.01
C PHE A 23 12.66 2.58 6.23
N LYS A 24 12.11 2.39 7.43
CA LYS A 24 12.81 2.58 8.72
C LYS A 24 14.04 1.68 8.87
N ASN A 25 14.07 0.57 8.13
CA ASN A 25 15.17 -0.38 8.11
C ASN A 25 15.31 -0.95 6.68
N PRO A 26 16.44 -0.76 5.98
CA PRO A 26 16.65 -1.30 4.63
C PRO A 26 16.63 -2.84 4.58
N ASP A 27 16.86 -3.51 5.71
CA ASP A 27 16.80 -4.97 5.81
C ASP A 27 15.38 -5.48 6.07
N ASN A 28 14.43 -4.58 6.38
CA ASN A 28 13.02 -4.96 6.51
C ASN A 28 12.35 -4.94 5.12
N LEU A 29 12.28 -6.11 4.50
CA LEU A 29 11.62 -6.31 3.21
C LEU A 29 10.08 -6.31 3.30
N GLY A 30 9.50 -6.32 4.51
CA GLY A 30 8.06 -6.30 4.76
C GLY A 30 7.68 -5.24 5.82
N PRO A 31 7.83 -3.94 5.51
CA PRO A 31 7.43 -2.88 6.42
C PRO A 31 5.90 -2.72 6.46
N ASP A 32 5.35 -2.47 7.65
CA ASP A 32 3.92 -2.37 7.85
C ASP A 32 3.32 -1.14 7.18
N PHE A 33 2.63 -1.36 6.06
CA PHE A 33 1.83 -0.36 5.36
C PHE A 33 0.44 -0.91 5.06
N PRO A 34 -0.55 -0.57 5.90
CA PRO A 34 -1.88 -1.14 5.74
C PRO A 34 -2.53 -0.75 4.41
N THR A 35 -3.08 -1.73 3.70
CA THR A 35 -3.84 -1.52 2.46
C THR A 35 -5.11 -0.69 2.74
N PRO A 36 -5.38 0.42 2.03
CA PRO A 36 -6.61 1.19 2.20
C PRO A 36 -7.86 0.31 2.03
N GLU A 37 -8.90 0.53 2.83
CA GLU A 37 -10.08 -0.33 2.88
C GLU A 37 -10.75 -0.49 1.50
N ALA A 38 -10.87 0.59 0.73
CA ALA A 38 -11.43 0.54 -0.62
C ALA A 38 -10.64 -0.39 -1.56
N VAL A 39 -9.31 -0.44 -1.40
CA VAL A 39 -8.44 -1.33 -2.19
C VAL A 39 -8.60 -2.77 -1.73
N VAL A 40 -8.73 -3.03 -0.43
CA VAL A 40 -9.02 -4.37 0.11
C VAL A 40 -10.28 -4.96 -0.52
N ILE A 41 -11.38 -4.20 -0.53
CA ILE A 41 -12.63 -4.65 -1.15
C ILE A 41 -12.43 -4.91 -2.64
N ARG A 42 -11.77 -3.99 -3.33
CA ARG A 42 -11.52 -4.14 -4.76
C ARG A 42 -10.66 -5.37 -5.09
N MET A 43 -9.66 -5.69 -4.27
CA MET A 43 -8.83 -6.89 -4.42
C MET A 43 -9.69 -8.15 -4.34
N LEU A 44 -10.56 -8.25 -3.34
CA LEU A 44 -11.45 -9.40 -3.15
C LEU A 44 -12.48 -9.53 -4.28
N GLU A 45 -13.01 -8.41 -4.78
CA GLU A 45 -13.90 -8.39 -5.95
C GLU A 45 -13.21 -8.87 -7.23
N VAL A 46 -12.01 -8.36 -7.52
CA VAL A 46 -11.24 -8.72 -8.72
C VAL A 46 -10.78 -10.17 -8.67
N ALA A 47 -10.49 -10.67 -7.47
CA ALA A 47 -10.23 -12.10 -7.25
C ALA A 47 -11.49 -12.97 -7.34
N HIS A 48 -12.68 -12.36 -7.47
CA HIS A 48 -13.98 -13.04 -7.53
C HIS A 48 -14.19 -14.00 -6.35
N VAL A 49 -13.76 -13.61 -5.15
CA VAL A 49 -13.88 -14.44 -3.94
C VAL A 49 -15.34 -14.81 -3.70
N ARG A 50 -15.61 -16.10 -3.50
CA ARG A 50 -16.95 -16.63 -3.26
C ARG A 50 -17.13 -17.12 -1.82
N PRO A 51 -18.38 -17.25 -1.36
CA PRO A 51 -18.66 -17.87 -0.07
C PRO A 51 -18.02 -19.26 0.07
N ASN A 52 -17.48 -19.54 1.25
CA ASN A 52 -16.80 -20.78 1.64
C ASN A 52 -15.45 -21.07 0.96
N GLU A 53 -14.97 -20.23 0.05
CA GLU A 53 -13.61 -20.35 -0.49
C GLU A 53 -12.56 -19.98 0.56
N MET A 54 -11.33 -20.45 0.39
CA MET A 54 -10.21 -20.18 1.29
C MET A 54 -9.38 -19.00 0.77
N VAL A 55 -9.25 -17.95 1.59
CA VAL A 55 -8.34 -16.82 1.37
C VAL A 55 -7.15 -16.93 2.33
N TYR A 56 -5.95 -16.80 1.81
CA TYR A 56 -4.73 -16.68 2.60
C TYR A 56 -4.13 -15.29 2.38
N ASP A 57 -3.79 -14.62 3.48
CA ASP A 57 -3.13 -13.31 3.46
C ASP A 57 -1.73 -13.44 4.07
N LEU A 58 -0.71 -13.17 3.26
CA LEU A 58 0.70 -13.35 3.62
C LEU A 58 1.29 -12.00 4.03
N GLY A 59 1.56 -11.83 5.32
CA GLY A 59 1.84 -10.51 5.91
C GLY A 59 0.55 -9.77 6.19
N CYS A 60 -0.34 -10.37 7.01
CA CYS A 60 -1.70 -9.85 7.18
C CYS A 60 -1.79 -8.58 8.03
N GLY A 61 -0.73 -8.20 8.75
CA GLY A 61 -0.70 -7.04 9.64
C GLY A 61 -1.90 -7.04 10.60
N ASP A 62 -2.73 -5.99 10.54
CA ASP A 62 -3.95 -5.86 11.36
C ASP A 62 -5.11 -6.78 10.95
N GLY A 63 -4.91 -7.64 9.94
CA GLY A 63 -5.88 -8.64 9.50
C GLY A 63 -7.02 -8.08 8.66
N ARG A 64 -6.98 -6.82 8.23
CA ARG A 64 -8.11 -6.18 7.52
C ARG A 64 -8.61 -6.94 6.29
N ILE A 65 -7.73 -7.62 5.54
CA ILE A 65 -8.11 -8.37 4.34
C ILE A 65 -8.87 -9.64 4.74
N VAL A 66 -8.34 -10.42 5.69
CA VAL A 66 -9.00 -11.66 6.13
C VAL A 66 -10.31 -11.40 6.85
N ILE A 67 -10.38 -10.30 7.61
CA ILE A 67 -11.64 -9.82 8.23
C ILE A 67 -12.66 -9.45 7.14
N ALA A 68 -12.26 -8.66 6.14
CA ALA A 68 -13.15 -8.28 5.05
C ALA A 68 -13.61 -9.49 4.22
N ALA A 69 -12.71 -10.44 3.93
CA ALA A 69 -13.03 -11.67 3.22
C ALA A 69 -14.08 -12.50 3.96
N ALA A 70 -13.93 -12.66 5.28
CA ALA A 70 -14.90 -13.38 6.09
C ALA A 70 -16.24 -12.65 6.21
N GLN A 71 -16.22 -11.35 6.56
CA GLN A 71 -17.44 -10.61 6.87
C GLN A 71 -18.26 -10.20 5.65
N ARG A 72 -17.60 -9.86 4.52
CA ARG A 72 -18.28 -9.29 3.35
C ARG A 72 -18.47 -10.29 2.22
N PHE A 73 -17.57 -11.26 2.09
CA PHE A 73 -17.60 -12.27 1.01
C PHE A 73 -18.01 -13.66 1.51
N ASN A 74 -18.22 -13.83 2.82
CA ASN A 74 -18.51 -15.12 3.46
C ASN A 74 -17.45 -16.19 3.16
N ALA A 75 -16.21 -15.77 2.91
CA ALA A 75 -15.09 -16.67 2.69
C ALA A 75 -14.55 -17.20 4.02
N ARG A 76 -13.82 -18.31 3.97
CA ARG A 76 -12.94 -18.74 5.04
C ARG A 76 -11.60 -18.06 4.83
N ALA A 77 -10.95 -17.59 5.89
CA ALA A 77 -9.72 -16.82 5.75
C ALA A 77 -8.68 -17.17 6.81
N VAL A 78 -7.40 -17.11 6.43
CA VAL A 78 -6.24 -17.30 7.31
C VAL A 78 -5.24 -16.19 7.05
N GLY A 79 -4.89 -15.45 8.10
CA GLY A 79 -3.81 -14.47 8.07
C GLY A 79 -2.52 -15.09 8.61
N ILE A 80 -1.40 -14.82 7.94
CA ILE A 80 -0.07 -15.22 8.38
C ILE A 80 0.73 -13.94 8.60
N GLU A 81 1.14 -13.70 9.85
CA GLU A 81 1.95 -12.54 10.24
C GLU A 81 3.18 -13.03 11.01
N LEU A 82 4.33 -12.44 10.68
CA LEU A 82 5.60 -12.75 11.35
C LEU A 82 5.82 -11.81 12.54
N SER A 83 5.38 -10.56 12.42
CA SER A 83 5.42 -9.58 13.50
C SER A 83 4.54 -10.01 14.67
N ARG A 84 4.97 -9.70 15.89
CA ARG A 84 4.18 -9.95 17.11
C ARG A 84 3.49 -8.68 17.63
N ASP A 85 3.76 -7.57 16.98
CA ASP A 85 3.53 -6.22 17.45
C ASP A 85 2.12 -5.74 17.07
#